data_AF-D4F8M3-F1
#
_entry.id   AF-D4F8M3-F1
#
_cell.length_a   1.000
_cell.length_b   1.000
_cell.length_c   1.000
_cell.angle_alpha   90.00
_cell.angle_beta   90.00
_cell.angle_gamma   90.00
#
_symmetry.space_group_name_H-M   'P 1'
#
loop_
_entity.id
_entity.type
_entity.pdbx_description
1 polymer ?
#
loop_
_entity_poly.entity_id
_entity_poly.type
_entity_poly.pdbx_seq_one_letter_code
_entity_poly.pdbx_strand_id
1 'polypeptide(L)'
;MQGKALQDFVIDKIDDLKGQEIVAIDVCGKSSITDCMIICTGTSNRHVMSIADHVVQASRAAGLMPLGVEGQNGAEWVVVDLGDVIVHVMQEESRRLYELEKLWG
;
A
#
# COMPACT_ATOMS: atom_id res chain seq x y z
N MET A 1 -13.21 -6.11 8.48
CA MET A 1 -12.41 -7.04 7.67
C MET A 1 -11.04 -7.15 8.32
N GLN A 2 -10.39 -8.32 8.37
CA GLN A 2 -9.11 -8.52 9.08
C GLN A 2 -8.19 -9.49 8.33
N GLY A 3 -6.88 -9.39 8.59
CA GLY A 3 -5.84 -10.31 8.11
C GLY A 3 -5.87 -10.52 6.60
N LYS A 4 -5.85 -11.79 6.16
CA LYS A 4 -5.80 -12.17 4.74
C LYS A 4 -6.95 -11.57 3.89
N ALA A 5 -8.14 -11.45 4.46
CA ALA A 5 -9.28 -10.83 3.76
C ALA A 5 -9.05 -9.33 3.50
N LEU A 6 -8.42 -8.62 4.45
CA LEU A 6 -8.05 -7.22 4.27
C LEU A 6 -6.94 -7.08 3.21
N GLN A 7 -5.93 -7.94 3.26
CA GLN A 7 -4.87 -7.99 2.25
C GLN A 7 -5.46 -8.16 0.84
N ASP A 8 -6.31 -9.17 0.64
CA ASP A 8 -6.87 -9.47 -0.67
C ASP A 8 -7.78 -8.35 -1.18
N PHE A 9 -8.56 -7.73 -0.29
CA PHE A 9 -9.34 -6.53 -0.61
C PHE A 9 -8.45 -5.37 -1.08
N VAL A 10 -7.35 -5.10 -0.39
CA VAL A 10 -6.45 -4.01 -0.76
C VAL A 10 -5.78 -4.30 -2.10
N ILE A 11 -5.31 -5.53 -2.34
CA ILE A 11 -4.71 -5.93 -3.63
C ILE A 11 -5.70 -5.71 -4.77
N ASP A 12 -6.96 -6.13 -4.60
CA ASP A 12 -8.02 -5.93 -5.58
C ASP A 12 -8.23 -4.43 -5.89
N LYS A 13 -8.23 -3.56 -4.87
CA LYS A 13 -8.36 -2.11 -5.07
C LYS A 13 -7.13 -1.48 -5.73
N ILE A 14 -5.94 -2.02 -5.52
CA ILE A 14 -4.75 -1.59 -6.26
C ILE A 14 -4.85 -2.02 -7.74
N ASP A 15 -5.33 -3.24 -8.01
CA ASP A 15 -5.48 -3.76 -9.39
C ASP A 15 -6.60 -3.05 -10.18
N ASP A 16 -7.67 -2.60 -9.51
CA ASP A 16 -8.73 -1.77 -10.11
C ASP A 16 -8.13 -0.56 -10.87
N LEU A 17 -7.07 0.03 -10.31
CA LEU A 17 -6.35 1.14 -10.93
C LEU A 17 -5.08 0.75 -11.68
N LYS A 18 -4.81 -0.55 -11.87
CA LYS A 18 -3.64 -1.06 -12.60
C LYS A 18 -2.30 -0.71 -11.95
N GLY A 19 -2.26 -0.72 -10.61
CA GLY A 19 -1.00 -0.74 -9.88
C GLY A 19 -0.14 -1.93 -10.29
N GLN A 20 1.15 -1.70 -10.49
CA GLN A 20 2.05 -2.69 -11.08
C GLN A 20 2.86 -3.41 -10.01
N GLU A 21 3.32 -4.63 -10.33
CA GLU A 21 4.23 -5.40 -9.48
C GLU A 21 3.78 -5.48 -8.02
N ILE A 22 2.48 -5.77 -7.81
CA ILE A 22 1.89 -5.84 -6.47
C ILE A 22 2.53 -7.02 -5.73
N VAL A 23 3.18 -6.74 -4.62
CA VAL A 23 3.80 -7.73 -3.74
C VAL A 23 3.23 -7.56 -2.34
N ALA A 24 2.87 -8.66 -1.70
CA ALA A 24 2.48 -8.67 -0.29
C ALA A 24 3.51 -9.47 0.50
N ILE A 25 4.02 -8.85 1.57
CA ILE A 25 5.06 -9.39 2.44
C ILE A 25 4.43 -9.60 3.82
N ASP A 26 4.56 -10.83 4.33
CA ASP A 26 4.22 -11.15 5.71
C ASP A 26 5.34 -10.64 6.63
N VAL A 27 4.97 -9.70 7.50
CA VAL A 27 5.87 -9.12 8.50
C VAL A 27 5.37 -9.38 9.92
N CYS A 28 4.40 -10.27 10.09
CA CYS A 28 3.88 -10.68 11.38
C CYS A 28 5.01 -11.24 12.24
N GLY A 29 5.16 -10.72 13.47
CA GLY A 29 6.25 -11.09 14.38
C GLY A 29 7.63 -10.55 14.00
N LYS A 30 7.81 -9.95 12.81
CA LYS A 30 9.01 -9.18 12.43
C LYS A 30 8.85 -7.68 12.74
N SER A 31 7.62 -7.18 12.71
CA SER A 31 7.25 -5.81 13.01
C SER A 31 6.22 -5.77 14.13
N SER A 32 6.29 -4.74 14.99
CA SER A 32 5.25 -4.46 15.99
C SER A 32 4.20 -3.48 15.49
N ILE A 33 4.28 -3.03 14.23
CA ILE A 33 3.45 -1.96 13.67
C ILE A 33 2.32 -2.55 12.82
N THR A 34 2.62 -3.54 11.98
CA THR A 34 1.67 -4.14 11.04
C THR A 34 2.02 -5.61 10.82
N ASP A 35 1.04 -6.41 10.38
CA ASP A 35 1.24 -7.83 10.07
C ASP A 35 1.52 -8.07 8.58
N CYS A 36 1.14 -7.14 7.70
CA CYS A 36 1.36 -7.26 6.26
C CYS A 36 1.76 -5.93 5.63
N MET A 37 2.80 -5.97 4.80
CA MET A 37 3.18 -4.86 3.93
C MET A 37 2.79 -5.19 2.50
N ILE A 38 2.04 -4.31 1.84
CA ILE A 38 1.73 -4.40 0.41
C ILE A 38 2.51 -3.32 -0.31
N ILE A 39 3.24 -3.67 -1.36
CA ILE A 39 4.04 -2.74 -2.16
C ILE A 39 3.55 -2.83 -3.60
N CYS A 40 3.30 -1.69 -4.23
CA CYS A 40 2.98 -1.62 -5.66
C CYS A 40 3.63 -0.40 -6.32
N THR A 41 3.80 -0.48 -7.64
CA THR A 41 4.38 0.57 -8.46
C THR A 41 3.31 1.35 -9.21
N GLY A 42 3.35 2.68 -9.12
CA GLY A 42 2.61 3.59 -9.98
C GLY A 42 3.49 4.14 -11.11
N THR A 43 2.89 4.40 -12.27
CA THR A 43 3.60 4.82 -13.49
C THR A 43 3.86 6.33 -13.58
N SER A 44 3.31 7.11 -12.65
CA SER A 44 3.52 8.56 -12.52
C SER A 44 3.02 9.03 -11.15
N ASN A 45 3.42 10.23 -10.71
CA ASN A 45 2.89 10.85 -9.48
C ASN A 45 1.36 10.87 -9.43
N ARG A 46 0.69 11.15 -10.55
CA ARG A 46 -0.78 11.13 -10.62
C ARG A 46 -1.33 9.73 -10.41
N HIS A 47 -0.69 8.73 -11.01
CA HIS A 47 -1.11 7.33 -10.88
C HIS A 47 -0.92 6.85 -9.43
N VAL A 48 0.24 7.14 -8.81
CA VAL A 48 0.51 6.86 -7.39
C VAL A 48 -0.56 7.47 -6.50
N MET A 49 -0.86 8.77 -6.64
CA MET A 49 -1.94 9.40 -5.87
C MET A 49 -3.29 8.72 -6.10
N SER A 50 -3.64 8.44 -7.35
CA SER A 50 -4.93 7.82 -7.65
C SER A 50 -5.10 6.45 -7.01
N ILE A 51 -4.05 5.60 -7.02
CA ILE A 51 -4.05 4.30 -6.34
C ILE A 51 -4.27 4.50 -4.84
N ALA A 52 -3.46 5.36 -4.21
CA ALA A 52 -3.56 5.59 -2.77
C ALA A 52 -4.93 6.13 -2.35
N ASP A 53 -5.44 7.14 -3.06
CA ASP A 53 -6.75 7.73 -2.80
C ASP A 53 -7.88 6.71 -3.02
N HIS A 54 -7.77 5.86 -4.04
CA HIS A 54 -8.76 4.83 -4.30
C HIS A 54 -8.78 3.77 -3.19
N VAL A 55 -7.61 3.29 -2.73
CA VAL A 55 -7.50 2.39 -1.58
C VAL A 55 -8.12 3.02 -0.34
N VAL A 56 -7.84 4.30 -0.07
CA VAL A 56 -8.43 5.04 1.05
C VAL A 56 -9.95 5.14 0.95
N GLN A 57 -10.48 5.55 -0.20
CA GLN A 57 -11.92 5.72 -0.41
C GLN A 57 -12.66 4.39 -0.32
N ALA A 58 -12.12 3.34 -0.94
CA ALA A 58 -12.69 2.01 -0.89
C ALA A 58 -12.67 1.43 0.53
N SER A 59 -11.57 1.62 1.26
CA SER A 59 -11.46 1.20 2.67
C SER A 59 -12.55 1.88 3.51
N ARG A 60 -12.71 3.20 3.38
CA ARG A 60 -13.75 3.95 4.10
C ARG A 60 -15.15 3.43 3.76
N ALA A 61 -15.43 3.16 2.47
CA ALA A 61 -16.71 2.60 2.03
C ALA A 61 -16.97 1.19 2.60
N ALA A 62 -15.92 0.41 2.84
CA ALA A 62 -15.98 -0.89 3.50
C ALA A 62 -16.03 -0.82 5.04
N GLY A 63 -16.13 0.39 5.62
CA GLY A 63 -16.14 0.60 7.07
C GLY A 63 -14.77 0.48 7.74
N LEU A 64 -13.69 0.48 6.95
CA LEU A 64 -12.31 0.47 7.42
C LEU A 64 -11.78 1.91 7.39
N MET A 65 -11.41 2.45 8.54
CA MET A 65 -10.89 3.82 8.62
C MET A 65 -9.37 3.77 8.56
N PRO A 66 -8.73 4.33 7.50
CA PRO A 66 -7.28 4.45 7.49
C PRO A 66 -6.80 5.25 8.69
N LEU A 67 -5.74 4.77 9.33
CA LEU A 67 -5.12 5.40 10.49
C LEU A 67 -4.30 6.63 10.08
N GLY A 68 -3.72 6.60 8.87
CA GLY A 68 -2.92 7.68 8.32
C GLY A 68 -2.68 7.51 6.83
N VAL A 69 -2.37 8.63 6.16
CA VAL A 69 -1.89 8.66 4.78
C VAL A 69 -0.74 9.67 4.72
N GLU A 70 0.44 9.21 4.32
CA GLU A 70 1.67 10.01 4.30
C GLU A 70 2.26 10.08 2.88
N GLY A 71 3.04 11.12 2.59
CA GLY A 71 3.75 11.26 1.30
C GLY A 71 2.91 11.78 0.13
N GLN A 72 1.68 12.22 0.38
CA GLN A 72 0.79 12.78 -0.65
C GLN A 72 1.37 14.04 -1.32
N ASN A 73 2.16 14.81 -0.57
CA ASN A 73 2.90 15.96 -1.09
C ASN A 73 4.15 15.48 -1.83
N GLY A 74 4.03 15.31 -3.14
CA GLY A 74 5.10 14.84 -4.03
C GLY A 74 4.69 13.59 -4.80
N ALA A 75 4.01 12.66 -4.12
CA ALA A 75 3.44 11.44 -4.71
C ALA A 75 4.44 10.51 -5.42
N GLU A 76 5.72 10.61 -5.07
CA GLU A 76 6.74 9.65 -5.46
C GLU A 76 6.64 8.38 -4.62
N TRP A 77 6.22 8.52 -3.37
CA TRP A 77 5.95 7.43 -2.45
C TRP A 77 4.85 7.84 -1.48
N VAL A 78 3.71 7.15 -1.56
CA VAL A 78 2.59 7.31 -0.64
C VAL A 78 2.46 6.07 0.23
N VAL A 79 2.23 6.27 1.52
CA VAL A 79 1.96 5.20 2.48
C VAL A 79 0.54 5.35 3.00
N VAL A 80 -0.25 4.27 2.91
CA VAL A 80 -1.59 4.19 3.48
C VAL A 80 -1.56 3.18 4.64
N ASP A 81 -1.87 3.65 5.84
CA ASP A 81 -1.90 2.83 7.04
C ASP A 81 -3.34 2.38 7.34
N LEU A 82 -3.57 1.06 7.33
CA LEU A 82 -4.85 0.42 7.66
C LEU A 82 -4.75 -0.43 8.94
N GLY A 83 -3.70 -0.24 9.77
CA GLY A 83 -3.40 -1.04 10.95
C GLY A 83 -2.71 -2.35 10.58
N ASP A 84 -3.49 -3.43 10.47
CA ASP A 84 -2.97 -4.78 10.18
C ASP A 84 -2.29 -4.90 8.80
N VAL A 85 -2.56 -3.93 7.91
CA VAL A 85 -1.96 -3.82 6.58
C VAL A 85 -1.44 -2.39 6.36
N ILE A 86 -0.19 -2.27 5.90
CA ILE A 86 0.37 -1.02 5.39
C ILE A 86 0.61 -1.13 3.89
N VAL A 87 0.14 -0.14 3.13
CA VAL A 87 0.26 -0.09 1.67
C VAL A 87 1.29 0.96 1.27
N HIS A 88 2.30 0.54 0.51
CA HIS A 88 3.31 1.39 -0.11
C HIS A 88 3.00 1.49 -1.61
N VAL A 89 2.64 2.68 -2.05
CA VAL A 89 2.45 3.00 -3.48
C VAL A 89 3.63 3.87 -3.90
N MET A 90 4.49 3.35 -4.78
CA MET A 90 5.77 3.97 -5.09
C MET A 90 5.92 4.21 -6.59
N GLN A 91 6.64 5.26 -6.98
CA GLN A 91 7.24 5.31 -8.31
C GLN A 91 8.38 4.30 -8.41
N GLU A 92 8.68 3.88 -9.64
CA GLU A 92 9.70 2.87 -9.93
C GLU A 92 11.08 3.26 -9.36
N GLU A 93 11.48 4.53 -9.49
CA GLU A 93 12.76 5.03 -8.97
C GLU A 93 12.83 4.93 -7.44
N SER A 94 11.77 5.33 -6.73
CA SER A 94 11.70 5.23 -5.27
C SER A 94 11.72 3.77 -4.82
N ARG A 95 10.97 2.88 -5.48
CA ARG A 95 10.96 1.45 -5.14
C ARG A 95 12.35 0.81 -5.28
N ARG A 96 13.06 1.14 -6.37
CA ARG A 96 14.44 0.69 -6.61
C ARG A 96 15.44 1.27 -5.63
N LEU A 97 15.27 2.51 -5.19
CA LEU A 97 16.17 3.17 -4.23
C LEU A 97 16.05 2.54 -2.83
N TYR A 98 14.84 2.29 -2.37
CA TYR A 98 14.60 1.81 -1.00
C TYR A 98 14.60 0.29 -0.84
N GLU A 99 14.40 -0.47 -1.93
CA GLU A 99 14.44 -1.95 -1.95
C GLU A 99 13.69 -2.60 -0.77
N LEU A 100 12.47 -2.13 -0.43
CA LEU A 100 11.75 -2.58 0.77
C LEU A 100 11.52 -4.10 0.77
N GLU A 101 11.30 -4.69 -0.40
CA GLU A 101 11.16 -6.14 -0.55
C GLU A 101 12.39 -6.92 -0.09
N LYS A 102 13.58 -6.36 -0.24
CA LYS A 102 14.84 -6.99 0.19
C LYS A 102 15.06 -6.87 1.69
N LEU A 103 14.52 -5.82 2.30
CA LEU A 103 14.64 -5.58 3.75
C LEU A 103 13.69 -6.49 4.56
N TRP A 104 12.49 -6.73 4.03
CA TRP A 104 11.42 -7.43 4.76
C TRP A 104 11.10 -8.84 4.24
N GLY A 105 11.50 -9.16 3.01
CA GLY A 105 11.33 -10.46 2.35
C GLY A 105 12.19 -11.58 2.91
#